data_AF-A0A0Q3RZN5-F1
#
_entry.id   AF-A0A0Q3RZN5-F1
#
_cell.length_a   1.000
_cell.length_b   1.000
_cell.length_c   1.000
_cell.angle_alpha   90.00
_cell.angle_beta   90.00
_cell.angle_gamma   90.00
#
_symmetry.space_group_name_H-M   'P 1'
#
loop_
_entity.id
_entity.type
_entity.pdbx_description
1 polymer ?
#
loop_
_entity_poly.entity_id
_entity_poly.type
_entity_poly.pdbx_seq_one_letter_code
_entity_poly.pdbx_strand_id
1 'polypeptide(L)'
;MQLHFDLNEISKIDWGSILPILVPFFLVTLLLIMIALIDLYRHRATREHVLMWTFFILFFNTIGPILYFAIGRKDVNEHAIRNQ
;
A
#
# COMPACT_ATOMS: atom_id res chain seq x y z
N MET A 1 16.47 -19.56 -31.36
CA MET A 1 16.35 -18.09 -31.34
C MET A 1 17.25 -17.57 -30.21
N GLN A 2 18.40 -16.99 -30.54
CA GLN A 2 19.21 -16.28 -29.55
C GLN A 2 18.64 -14.86 -29.43
N LEU A 3 17.96 -14.57 -28.32
CA LEU A 3 17.46 -13.23 -28.02
C LEU A 3 18.66 -12.38 -27.61
N HIS A 4 19.26 -11.70 -28.59
CA HIS A 4 20.32 -10.73 -28.35
C HIS A 4 19.66 -9.43 -27.86
N PHE A 5 19.31 -9.39 -26.57
CA PHE A 5 18.89 -8.16 -25.92
C PHE A 5 20.11 -7.26 -25.78
N ASP A 6 20.24 -6.32 -26.71
CA ASP A 6 21.27 -5.30 -26.66
C ASP A 6 20.91 -4.27 -25.58
N LEU A 7 21.83 -4.07 -24.62
CA LEU A 7 21.63 -3.18 -23.48
C LEU A 7 21.46 -1.72 -23.94
N ASN A 8 21.92 -1.39 -25.16
CA ASN A 8 21.72 -0.09 -25.77
C ASN A 8 20.23 0.21 -26.03
N GLU A 9 19.37 -0.80 -26.21
CA GLU A 9 17.92 -0.60 -26.35
C GLU A 9 17.27 -0.09 -25.06
N ILE A 10 17.81 -0.44 -23.89
CA ILE A 10 17.32 0.06 -22.59
C ILE A 10 17.58 1.57 -22.46
N SER A 11 18.69 2.06 -23.04
CA SER A 11 19.05 3.48 -23.02
C SER A 11 18.20 4.35 -23.94
N LYS A 12 17.55 3.75 -24.95
CA LYS A 12 16.63 4.42 -25.88
C LYS A 12 15.23 4.62 -25.29
N ILE A 13 14.95 4.05 -24.11
CA ILE A 13 13.68 4.24 -23.42
C ILE A 13 13.58 5.72 -23.04
N ASP A 14 12.51 6.37 -23.51
CA ASP A 14 12.22 7.76 -23.17
C ASP A 14 11.64 7.86 -21.75
N TRP A 15 12.54 7.85 -20.77
CA TRP A 15 12.21 8.01 -19.36
C TRP A 15 11.43 9.30 -19.07
N GLY A 16 11.64 10.36 -19.87
CA GLY A 16 10.96 11.65 -19.72
C GLY A 16 9.45 11.58 -19.90
N SER A 17 8.96 10.67 -20.75
CA SER A 17 7.53 10.46 -20.97
C SER A 17 6.87 9.56 -19.92
N ILE A 18 7.63 8.68 -19.27
CA ILE A 18 7.11 7.69 -18.31
C ILE A 18 7.08 8.26 -16.87
N LEU A 19 8.10 9.04 -16.51
CA LEU A 19 8.23 9.66 -15.18
C LEU A 19 6.97 10.42 -14.71
N PRO A 20 6.33 11.27 -15.53
CA PRO A 20 5.16 12.05 -15.12
C PRO A 20 3.94 11.21 -14.71
N ILE A 21 3.84 9.96 -15.18
CA ILE A 21 2.76 9.03 -14.84
C ILE A 21 3.15 8.18 -13.62
N LEU A 22 4.42 7.77 -13.53
CA LEU A 22 4.92 6.99 -12.39
C LEU A 22 4.97 7.79 -11.09
N VAL A 23 5.44 9.05 -11.15
CA VAL A 23 5.57 9.92 -9.97
C VAL A 23 4.27 10.04 -9.17
N PRO A 24 3.11 10.43 -9.76
CA PRO A 24 1.86 10.53 -9.01
C PRO A 24 1.38 9.17 -8.50
N PHE A 25 1.57 8.09 -9.25
CA PHE A 25 1.21 6.75 -8.79
C PHE A 25 1.98 6.32 -7.54
N PHE A 26 3.29 6.56 -7.53
CA PHE A 26 4.15 6.30 -6.36
C PHE A 26 3.80 7.21 -5.19
N LEU A 27 3.55 8.50 -5.45
CA LEU A 27 3.11 9.46 -4.43
C LEU A 27 1.84 9.00 -3.73
N VAL A 28 0.80 8.63 -4.48
CA VAL A 28 -0.47 8.15 -3.93
C VAL A 28 -0.27 6.87 -3.14
N THR A 29 0.50 5.91 -3.66
CA THR A 29 0.80 4.65 -2.96
C THR A 29 1.52 4.91 -1.62
N LEU A 30 2.55 5.77 -1.61
CA LEU A 30 3.25 6.18 -0.39
C LEU A 30 2.33 6.87 0.61
N LEU A 31 1.46 7.76 0.13
CA LEU A 31 0.49 8.48 0.96
C LEU A 31 -0.50 7.50 1.60
N LEU A 32 -1.03 6.55 0.83
CA LEU A 32 -1.92 5.50 1.33
C LEU A 32 -1.25 4.64 2.40
N ILE A 33 -0.02 4.19 2.15
CA ILE A 33 0.76 3.40 3.12
C ILE A 33 0.99 4.21 4.40
N MET A 34 1.40 5.47 4.29
CA MET A 34 1.62 6.34 5.45
C MET A 34 0.35 6.54 6.27
N ILE A 35 -0.77 6.91 5.62
CA ILE A 35 -2.04 7.13 6.34
C ILE A 35 -2.50 5.82 6.98
N ALA A 36 -2.41 4.69 6.27
CA ALA A 36 -2.81 3.38 6.81
C ALA A 36 -1.96 2.99 8.02
N LEU A 37 -0.64 3.17 7.97
CA LEU A 37 0.26 2.91 9.10
C LEU A 37 0.00 3.85 10.29
N ILE A 38 -0.19 5.15 10.04
CA ILE A 38 -0.48 6.14 11.09
C ILE A 38 -1.81 5.81 11.77
N ASP A 39 -2.85 5.53 10.98
CA ASP A 39 -4.17 5.17 11.50
C ASP A 39 -4.12 3.87 12.32
N LEU A 40 -3.38 2.87 11.82
CA LEU A 40 -3.17 1.59 12.48
C LEU A 40 -2.41 1.75 13.81
N TYR A 41 -1.35 2.55 13.82
CA TYR A 41 -0.56 2.83 15.02
C TYR A 41 -1.36 3.61 16.07
N ARG A 42 -2.18 4.57 15.63
CA ARG A 42 -3.04 5.39 16.50
C ARG A 42 -4.15 4.56 17.17
N HIS A 43 -4.72 3.59 16.46
CA HIS A 43 -5.79 2.72 16.98
C HIS A 43 -5.28 1.35 17.47
N ARG A 44 -3.96 1.23 17.74
CA ARG A 44 -3.38 -0.06 18.14
C ARG A 44 -3.95 -0.64 19.43
N ALA A 45 -4.47 0.20 20.32
CA ALA A 45 -4.98 -0.21 21.62
C ALA A 45 -6.40 -0.80 21.54
N THR A 46 -7.14 -0.53 20.47
CA THR A 46 -8.53 -0.97 20.29
C THR A 46 -8.66 -2.12 19.29
N ARG A 47 -7.55 -2.56 18.68
CA ARG A 47 -7.53 -3.60 17.66
C ARG A 47 -6.64 -4.76 18.10
N GLU A 48 -7.16 -5.98 18.11
CA GLU A 48 -6.34 -7.18 18.42
C GLU A 48 -5.38 -7.53 17.27
N HIS A 49 -5.79 -7.32 16.03
CA HIS A 49 -5.06 -7.79 14.84
C HIS A 49 -4.18 -6.73 14.18
N VAL A 50 -3.60 -5.81 14.97
CA VAL A 50 -2.74 -4.72 14.48
C VAL A 50 -1.52 -5.24 13.71
N LEU A 51 -0.92 -6.32 14.23
CA LEU A 51 0.24 -6.95 13.60
C LEU A 51 -0.12 -7.55 12.24
N MET A 52 -1.26 -8.24 12.14
CA MET A 52 -1.73 -8.82 10.87
C MET A 52 -1.95 -7.73 9.81
N TRP A 53 -2.61 -6.63 10.17
CA TRP A 53 -2.82 -5.51 9.25
C TRP A 53 -1.50 -4.85 8.82
N THR A 54 -0.53 -4.72 9.72
CA THR A 54 0.81 -4.21 9.38
C THR A 54 1.49 -5.07 8.32
N PHE A 55 1.43 -6.40 8.46
CA PHE A 55 1.98 -7.33 7.47
C PHE A 55 1.30 -7.17 6.11
N PHE A 56 -0.04 -7.07 6.05
CA PHE A 56 -0.73 -6.86 4.78
C PHE A 56 -0.34 -5.55 4.11
N ILE A 57 -0.25 -4.45 4.87
CA ILE A 57 0.14 -3.14 4.33
C ILE A 57 1.57 -3.18 3.77
N LEU A 58 2.52 -3.82 4.46
CA LEU A 58 3.92 -3.88 4.01
C LEU A 58 4.11 -4.81 2.79
N PHE A 59 3.50 -5.99 2.79
CA PHE A 59 3.74 -7.01 1.77
C PHE A 59 2.94 -6.78 0.48
N PHE A 60 1.77 -6.13 0.56
CA PHE A 60 0.88 -5.95 -0.58
C PHE A 60 0.88 -4.52 -1.16
N ASN A 61 1.82 -3.66 -0.75
CA ASN A 61 2.10 -2.31 -1.28
C ASN A 61 0.86 -1.41 -1.47
N THR A 62 0.18 -1.47 -2.61
CA THR A 62 -1.04 -0.71 -2.90
C THR A 62 -2.30 -1.44 -2.42
N ILE A 63 -2.33 -2.77 -2.56
CA ILE A 63 -3.49 -3.60 -2.17
C ILE A 63 -3.65 -3.64 -0.64
N GLY A 64 -2.54 -3.69 0.10
CA GLY A 64 -2.54 -3.73 1.56
C GLY A 64 -3.26 -2.55 2.23
N PRO A 65 -2.88 -1.28 1.93
CA PRO A 65 -3.59 -0.09 2.38
C PRO A 65 -5.04 -0.05 1.94
N ILE A 66 -5.35 -0.45 0.70
CA ILE A 66 -6.74 -0.47 0.20
C ILE A 66 -7.59 -1.45 1.03
N LEU A 67 -7.08 -2.67 1.28
CA LEU A 67 -7.76 -3.66 2.14
C LEU A 67 -7.92 -3.15 3.56
N TYR A 68 -6.91 -2.48 4.10
CA TYR A 68 -6.97 -1.86 5.41
C TYR A 68 -8.08 -0.80 5.50
N PHE A 69 -8.17 0.10 4.52
CA PHE A 69 -9.23 1.12 4.50
C PHE A 69 -10.62 0.54 4.25
N ALA A 70 -10.73 -0.48 3.40
CA ALA A 70 -12.01 -1.09 3.03
C ALA A 70 -12.59 -1.97 4.15
N ILE A 71 -11.73 -2.79 4.78
CA ILE A 71 -12.13 -3.82 5.75
C ILE A 71 -11.66 -3.44 7.14
N GLY A 72 -10.35 -3.21 7.32
CA GLY A 72 -9.74 -2.99 8.64
C GLY A 72 -10.29 -1.80 9.42
N ARG A 73 -10.87 -0.79 8.76
CA ARG A 73 -11.55 0.34 9.43
C ARG A 73 -12.82 -0.07 10.17
N LYS A 74 -13.51 -1.14 9.76
CA LYS A 74 -14.80 -1.58 10.33
C LYS A 74 -14.64 -2.39 11.61
N ASP A 75 -13.48 -3.02 11.82
CA ASP A 75 -13.16 -3.82 13.03
C ASP A 75 -13.37 -3.01 14.32
N VAL A 76 -13.17 -1.68 14.28
CA VAL A 76 -13.38 -0.79 15.44
C VAL A 76 -14.84 -0.79 15.93
N ASN A 77 -15.81 -0.95 15.02
CA ASN A 77 -17.22 -0.79 15.35
C ASN A 77 -17.84 -2.06 15.95
N GLU A 78 -17.35 -3.25 15.59
CA GLU A 78 -17.89 -4.51 16.12
C GLU A 78 -17.58 -4.70 17.60
N HIS A 79 -16.40 -4.27 18.05
CA HIS A 79 -16.05 -4.35 19.47
C HIS A 79 -16.88 -3.41 20.35
N ALA A 80 -17.31 -2.25 19.83
CA ALA A 80 -18.21 -1.35 20.54
C ALA A 80 -19.60 -1.97 20.73
N ILE A 81 -20.06 -2.79 19.78
CA ILE A 81 -21.37 -3.46 19.84
C ILE A 81 -21.32 -4.72 20.71
N ARG A 82 -20.20 -5.46 20.74
CA ARG A 82 -20.08 -6.71 21.53
C ARG A 82 -19.91 -6.49 23.04
N ASN A 83 -19.49 -5.29 23.45
CA ASN A 83 -19.33 -4.90 24.86
C ASN A 83 -20.49 -4.03 25.39
N GLN A 84 -21.59 -3.89 24.62
CA GLN A 84 -22.89 -3.41 25.09
C GLN A 84 -23.82 -4.58 25.36
#